data_AF-A0A7Y1SMQ9-F1
#
_entry.id   AF-A0A7Y1SMQ9-F1
#
_cell.length_a   1.000
_cell.length_b   1.000
_cell.length_c   1.000
_cell.angle_alpha   90.00
_cell.angle_beta   90.00
_cell.angle_gamma   90.00
#
_symmetry.space_group_name_H-M   'P 1'
#
loop_
_entity.id
_entity.type
_entity.pdbx_description
1 polymer ?
#
loop_
_entity_poly.entity_id
_entity_poly.type
_entity_poly.pdbx_seq_one_letter_code
_entity_poly.pdbx_strand_id
1 'polypeptide(L)'
;MFVGHYAPALAVGAYGKIKLWQAFVAVQLLDFAWAGLNLAGVEKTRIIEGFAGNSHLDLYYMPYSHSLGMSIIWSIGAAIVFALVFRKQARIGAILFGLLVFSHWITDLLVHKPDLALWFDSPKV
;
A
#
# COMPACT_ATOMS: atom_id res chain seq x y z
N MET A 1 3.69 -8.15 0.31
CA MET A 1 5.10 -8.65 0.32
C MET A 1 6.08 -7.53 0.70
N PHE A 2 6.65 -7.49 1.92
CA PHE A 2 7.33 -6.26 2.41
C PHE A 2 8.40 -5.63 1.47
N VAL A 3 9.41 -6.39 1.02
CA VAL A 3 10.53 -5.81 0.23
C VAL A 3 10.17 -5.56 -1.24
N GLY A 4 9.21 -6.32 -1.80
CA GLY A 4 8.85 -6.24 -3.22
C GLY A 4 8.27 -4.89 -3.64
N HIS A 5 7.60 -4.21 -2.71
CA HIS A 5 6.94 -2.92 -2.96
C HIS A 5 7.93 -1.76 -3.18
N TYR A 6 9.22 -1.91 -2.85
CA TYR A 6 10.20 -0.84 -3.04
C TYR A 6 10.71 -0.68 -4.48
N ALA A 7 10.52 -1.68 -5.35
CA ALA A 7 10.95 -1.59 -6.75
C ALA A 7 10.29 -0.41 -7.50
N PRO A 8 8.96 -0.19 -7.42
CA PRO A 8 8.30 1.01 -7.95
C PRO A 8 8.91 2.33 -7.44
N ALA A 9 9.26 2.40 -6.15
CA ALA A 9 9.83 3.61 -5.56
C ALA A 9 11.19 3.97 -6.16
N LEU A 10 12.05 2.98 -6.40
CA LEU A 10 13.35 3.16 -7.07
C LEU A 10 13.17 3.58 -8.53
N ALA A 11 12.23 2.95 -9.26
CA ALA A 11 11.95 3.27 -10.65
C ALA A 11 11.47 4.72 -10.83
N VAL A 12 10.54 5.18 -9.99
CA VAL A 12 10.00 6.55 -10.05
C VAL A 12 10.97 7.58 -9.43
N GLY A 13 11.69 7.21 -8.38
CA GLY A 13 12.66 8.08 -7.71
C GLY A 13 13.76 8.59 -8.66
N ALA A 14 14.12 7.80 -9.68
CA ALA A 14 15.09 8.19 -10.71
C ALA A 14 14.62 9.34 -11.62
N TYR A 15 13.31 9.60 -11.73
CA TYR A 15 12.76 10.66 -12.58
C TYR A 15 12.84 12.07 -11.97
N GLY A 16 13.17 12.20 -10.68
CA GLY A 16 13.40 13.49 -10.02
C GLY A 16 12.16 14.38 -9.82
N LYS A 17 10.95 13.86 -10.06
CA LYS A 17 9.68 14.59 -9.86
C LYS A 17 9.18 14.54 -8.41
N ILE A 18 9.59 13.52 -7.68
CA ILE A 18 9.44 13.38 -6.22
C ILE A 18 10.78 12.93 -5.64
N LYS A 19 11.02 13.23 -4.36
CA LYS A 19 12.21 12.77 -3.64
C LYS A 19 12.09 11.26 -3.40
N LEU A 20 13.21 10.55 -3.42
CA LEU A 20 13.23 9.09 -3.21
C LEU A 20 12.54 8.66 -1.90
N TRP A 21 12.76 9.39 -0.81
CA TRP A 21 12.10 9.07 0.47
C TRP A 21 10.57 9.24 0.39
N GLN A 22 10.05 10.18 -0.41
CA GLN A 22 8.60 10.33 -0.62
C GLN A 22 8.07 9.09 -1.35
N ALA A 23 8.82 8.58 -2.33
CA ALA A 23 8.45 7.38 -3.05
C ALA A 23 8.44 6.14 -2.13
N PHE A 24 9.41 6.02 -1.23
CA PHE A 24 9.43 4.94 -0.22
C PHE A 24 8.25 5.02 0.75
N VAL A 25 7.89 6.21 1.21
CA VAL A 25 6.70 6.40 2.06
C VAL A 25 5.43 6.02 1.28
N ALA A 26 5.32 6.41 0.01
CA ALA A 26 4.15 6.12 -0.82
C ALA A 26 3.91 4.61 -0.96
N VAL A 27 4.92 3.85 -1.36
CA VAL A 27 4.78 2.39 -1.56
C VAL A 27 4.53 1.62 -0.27
N GLN A 28 4.84 2.20 0.90
CA GLN A 28 4.64 1.59 2.21
C GLN A 28 3.34 2.06 2.90
N LEU A 29 2.58 2.97 2.28
CA LEU A 29 1.48 3.64 2.97
C LEU A 29 0.37 2.68 3.43
N LEU A 30 0.03 1.68 2.62
CA LEU A 30 -1.01 0.69 2.98
C LEU A 30 -0.57 -0.17 4.17
N ASP A 31 0.70 -0.53 4.24
CA ASP A 31 1.28 -1.24 5.39
C ASP A 31 1.30 -0.36 6.66
N PHE A 32 1.58 0.94 6.54
CA PHE A 32 1.48 1.86 7.67
C PHE A 32 0.03 1.99 8.17
N ALA A 33 -0.92 2.06 7.25
CA ALA A 33 -2.34 2.08 7.58
C ALA A 33 -2.75 0.76 8.26
N TRP A 34 -2.36 -0.39 7.69
CA TRP A 34 -2.59 -1.72 8.27
C TRP A 34 -2.00 -1.83 9.67
N ALA A 35 -0.74 -1.44 9.88
CA ALA A 35 -0.10 -1.49 11.19
C ALA A 35 -0.87 -0.66 12.22
N GLY A 36 -1.30 0.56 11.86
CA GLY A 36 -2.14 1.39 12.72
C GLY A 36 -3.50 0.76 13.03
N LEU A 37 -4.16 0.18 12.03
CA LEU A 37 -5.45 -0.50 12.17
C LEU A 37 -5.35 -1.79 12.99
N ASN A 38 -4.25 -2.52 12.89
CA ASN A 38 -3.96 -3.71 13.70
C ASN A 38 -3.78 -3.33 15.17
N LEU A 39 -2.99 -2.28 15.43
CA LEU A 39 -2.78 -1.74 16.79
C LEU A 39 -4.09 -1.22 17.39
N ALA A 40 -4.97 -0.63 16.58
CA ALA A 40 -6.30 -0.21 16.99
C ALA A 40 -7.29 -1.40 17.15
N GLY A 41 -6.89 -2.62 16.78
CA GLY A 41 -7.73 -3.80 16.82
C GLY A 41 -8.85 -3.81 15.77
N VAL A 42 -8.79 -2.97 14.74
CA VAL A 42 -9.76 -2.93 13.63
C VAL A 42 -9.46 -4.05 12.64
N GLU A 43 -8.23 -4.08 12.13
CA GLU A 43 -7.74 -5.17 11.29
C GLU A 43 -7.06 -6.24 12.13
N LYS A 44 -6.98 -7.45 11.61
CA LYS A 44 -6.52 -8.61 12.38
C LYS A 44 -5.43 -9.37 11.65
N THR A 45 -4.44 -9.81 12.42
CA THR A 45 -3.34 -10.64 11.96
C THR A 45 -3.01 -11.66 13.02
N ARG A 46 -2.57 -12.84 12.58
CA ARG A 46 -2.01 -13.87 13.45
C ARG A 46 -0.64 -14.28 12.94
N ILE A 47 0.19 -14.77 13.85
CA ILE A 47 1.51 -15.27 13.53
C ILE A 47 1.43 -16.79 13.45
N ILE A 48 1.75 -17.34 12.29
CA ILE A 48 1.84 -18.78 12.03
C ILE A 48 3.24 -19.02 11.43
N GLU A 49 4.05 -19.81 12.11
CA GLU A 49 5.39 -20.14 11.62
C GLU A 49 5.31 -20.82 10.24
N GLY A 50 6.14 -20.35 9.30
CA GLY A 50 6.19 -20.90 7.94
C GLY A 50 4.94 -20.66 7.08
N PHE A 51 4.03 -19.77 7.48
CA PHE A 51 2.71 -19.61 6.83
C PHE A 51 2.74 -19.46 5.30
N ALA A 52 3.52 -18.50 4.78
CA ALA A 52 3.59 -18.21 3.36
C ALA A 52 5.04 -18.24 2.86
N GLY A 53 5.76 -19.33 3.16
CA GLY A 53 7.15 -19.58 2.77
C GLY A 53 8.16 -18.62 3.39
N ASN A 54 8.09 -17.35 2.96
CA ASN A 54 8.96 -16.25 3.40
C ASN A 54 8.26 -15.28 4.38
N SER A 55 7.03 -15.57 4.83
CA SER A 55 6.29 -14.76 5.79
C SER A 55 5.61 -15.63 6.84
N HIS A 56 5.67 -15.18 8.10
CA HIS A 56 4.97 -15.79 9.24
C HIS A 56 3.63 -15.10 9.53
N LEU A 57 3.28 -14.07 8.77
CA LEU A 57 2.11 -13.24 9.03
C LEU A 57 0.93 -13.70 8.16
N ASP A 58 -0.17 -14.06 8.81
CA ASP A 58 -1.46 -14.30 8.15
C ASP A 58 -2.40 -13.12 8.43
N LEU A 59 -2.54 -12.25 7.44
CA LEU A 59 -3.38 -11.04 7.47
C LEU A 59 -4.83 -11.40 7.14
N TYR A 60 -5.44 -12.24 7.97
CA TYR A 60 -6.73 -12.87 7.67
C TYR A 60 -7.92 -11.90 7.59
N TYR A 61 -7.80 -10.68 8.12
CA TYR A 61 -8.82 -9.64 8.05
C TYR A 61 -8.18 -8.25 7.88
N MET A 62 -8.11 -7.78 6.62
CA MET A 62 -7.50 -6.50 6.22
C MET A 62 -8.34 -5.70 5.19
N PRO A 63 -9.67 -5.55 5.38
CA PRO A 63 -10.54 -4.95 4.37
C PRO A 63 -10.35 -3.44 4.18
N TYR A 64 -9.78 -2.74 5.16
CA TYR A 64 -9.69 -1.28 5.20
C TYR A 64 -8.35 -0.75 4.68
N SER A 65 -7.30 -1.55 4.72
CA SER A 65 -5.97 -1.23 4.19
C SER A 65 -5.73 -1.83 2.80
N HIS A 66 -6.08 -3.11 2.59
CA HIS A 66 -5.63 -3.90 1.43
C HIS A 66 -6.75 -4.38 0.50
N SER A 67 -8.00 -3.95 0.69
CA SER A 67 -9.01 -4.19 -0.35
C SER A 67 -8.78 -3.28 -1.56
N LEU A 68 -9.12 -3.70 -2.78
CA LEU A 68 -8.92 -2.90 -3.99
C LEU A 68 -9.59 -1.53 -3.87
N GLY A 69 -10.85 -1.51 -3.44
CA GLY A 69 -11.60 -0.28 -3.23
C GLY A 69 -10.94 0.66 -2.23
N MET A 70 -10.50 0.15 -1.09
CA MET A 70 -9.82 0.98 -0.09
C MET A 70 -8.42 1.41 -0.53
N SER A 71 -7.69 0.57 -1.27
CA SER A 71 -6.40 0.90 -1.86
C SER A 71 -6.51 2.10 -2.80
N ILE A 72 -7.58 2.17 -3.60
CA ILE A 72 -7.89 3.32 -4.46
C ILE A 72 -8.19 4.57 -3.61
N ILE A 73 -9.00 4.42 -2.56
CA ILE A 73 -9.33 5.54 -1.64
C ILE A 73 -8.07 6.08 -0.97
N TRP A 74 -7.20 5.23 -0.44
CA TRP A 74 -5.91 5.61 0.13
C TRP A 74 -5.02 6.29 -0.89
N SER A 75 -4.97 5.79 -2.13
CA SER A 75 -4.17 6.37 -3.21
C SER A 75 -4.62 7.78 -3.58
N ILE A 76 -5.93 8.00 -3.71
CA ILE A 76 -6.52 9.32 -4.01
C ILE A 76 -6.29 10.27 -2.83
N GLY A 77 -6.59 9.83 -1.60
CA GLY A 77 -6.40 10.64 -0.40
C GLY A 77 -4.94 11.05 -0.21
N ALA A 78 -4.01 10.12 -0.42
CA ALA A 78 -2.58 10.38 -0.36
C ALA A 78 -2.10 11.35 -1.43
N ALA A 79 -2.59 11.23 -2.67
CA ALA A 79 -2.29 12.18 -3.74
C ALA A 79 -2.76 13.60 -3.38
N ILE A 80 -3.97 13.74 -2.82
CA ILE A 80 -4.52 15.02 -2.36
C ILE A 80 -3.65 15.60 -1.24
N VAL A 81 -3.34 14.81 -0.21
CA VAL A 81 -2.48 15.24 0.91
C VAL A 81 -1.10 15.66 0.39
N PHE A 82 -0.52 14.90 -0.52
CA PHE A 82 0.76 15.24 -1.14
C PHE A 82 0.70 16.59 -1.87
N ALA A 83 -0.35 16.82 -2.69
CA ALA A 83 -0.52 18.09 -3.40
C ALA A 83 -0.63 19.29 -2.46
N LEU A 84 -1.31 19.12 -1.32
CA LEU A 84 -1.50 20.17 -0.32
C LEU A 84 -0.22 20.50 0.45
N VAL A 85 0.57 19.48 0.82
CA VAL A 85 1.81 19.61 1.57
C VAL A 85 2.98 20.06 0.68
N PHE A 86 3.11 19.46 -0.51
CA PHE A 86 4.21 19.70 -1.44
C PHE A 86 3.77 20.52 -2.65
N ARG A 87 3.21 21.71 -2.41
CA ARG A 87 2.58 22.57 -3.43
C ARG A 87 3.44 22.80 -4.68
N LYS A 88 4.77 22.92 -4.53
CA LYS A 88 5.71 23.10 -5.64
C LYS A 88 5.79 21.88 -6.59
N GLN A 89 5.47 20.69 -6.11
CA GLN A 89 5.46 19.42 -6.85
C GLN A 89 4.03 18.92 -7.15
N ALA A 90 2.99 19.70 -6.82
CA ALA A 90 1.62 19.21 -6.72
C ALA A 90 1.06 18.57 -8.00
N ARG A 91 1.47 19.01 -9.19
CA ARG A 91 0.93 18.48 -10.45
C ARG A 91 1.34 17.01 -10.68
N ILE A 92 2.61 16.80 -11.02
CA ILE A 92 3.11 15.46 -11.36
C ILE A 92 3.39 14.65 -10.10
N GLY A 93 3.87 15.29 -9.03
CA GLY A 93 4.25 14.60 -7.81
C GLY A 93 3.08 13.92 -7.11
N ALA A 94 1.90 14.55 -7.08
CA ALA A 94 0.70 13.94 -6.49
C ALA A 94 0.24 12.71 -7.26
N ILE A 95 0.24 12.79 -8.59
CA ILE A 95 -0.12 11.66 -9.46
C ILE A 95 0.85 10.50 -9.23
N LEU A 96 2.16 10.77 -9.25
CA LEU A 96 3.18 9.74 -9.00
C LEU A 96 3.04 9.15 -7.60
N PHE A 97 2.78 9.96 -6.58
CA PHE A 97 2.59 9.49 -5.21
C PHE A 97 1.38 8.55 -5.11
N GLY A 98 0.23 8.94 -5.68
CA GLY A 98 -0.97 8.10 -5.70
C GLY A 98 -0.75 6.79 -6.47
N LEU A 99 -0.09 6.83 -7.62
CA LEU A 99 0.24 5.63 -8.39
C LEU A 99 1.19 4.69 -7.63
N LEU A 100 2.15 5.24 -6.89
CA LEU A 100 3.04 4.45 -6.04
C LEU A 100 2.30 3.78 -4.89
N VAL A 101 1.36 4.47 -4.24
CA VAL A 101 0.49 3.84 -3.23
C VAL A 101 -0.31 2.70 -3.86
N PHE A 102 -0.93 2.93 -5.03
CA PHE A 102 -1.75 1.91 -5.69
C PHE A 102 -0.95 0.71 -6.18
N SER A 103 0.32 0.90 -6.55
CA SER A 103 1.20 -0.18 -6.99
C SER A 103 1.36 -1.28 -5.94
N HIS A 104 1.14 -0.96 -4.66
CA HIS A 104 1.15 -1.92 -3.56
C HIS A 104 0.10 -3.02 -3.78
N TRP A 105 -1.16 -2.67 -4.03
CA TRP A 105 -2.22 -3.65 -4.25
C TRP A 105 -1.97 -4.52 -5.48
N ILE A 106 -1.44 -3.93 -6.56
CA ILE A 106 -1.11 -4.68 -7.79
C ILE A 106 0.00 -5.69 -7.54
N THR A 107 1.01 -5.31 -6.76
CA THR A 107 2.12 -6.21 -6.43
C THR A 107 1.71 -7.27 -5.42
N ASP A 108 0.76 -6.97 -4.53
CA ASP A 108 0.13 -7.97 -3.67
C ASP A 108 -0.68 -8.98 -4.46
N LEU A 109 -1.44 -8.56 -5.47
CA LEU A 109 -2.22 -9.48 -6.32
C LEU A 109 -1.38 -10.62 -6.93
N LEU A 110 -0.09 -10.38 -7.16
CA LEU A 110 0.82 -11.36 -7.74
C LEU A 110 1.37 -12.37 -6.72
N VAL A 111 1.34 -12.06 -5.43
CA VAL A 111 2.15 -12.74 -4.40
C VAL A 111 1.37 -13.11 -3.14
N HIS A 112 0.23 -12.48 -2.89
CA HIS A 112 -0.68 -12.86 -1.81
C HIS A 112 -1.31 -14.21 -2.10
N LYS A 113 -1.71 -14.89 -1.04
CA LYS A 113 -2.71 -15.97 -1.17
C LYS A 113 -4.02 -15.37 -1.72
N PRO A 114 -4.96 -16.19 -2.23
CA PRO A 114 -6.24 -15.70 -2.74
C PRO A 114 -7.18 -15.14 -1.64
N ASP A 115 -6.78 -14.04 -1.00
CA ASP A 115 -7.45 -13.41 0.11
C ASP A 115 -7.58 -11.88 -0.01
N LEU A 116 -7.23 -11.32 -1.16
CA LEU A 116 -7.35 -9.88 -1.41
C LEU A 116 -8.78 -9.54 -1.75
N ALA A 117 -9.43 -8.76 -0.89
CA ALA A 117 -10.80 -8.33 -1.14
C ALA A 117 -10.87 -7.26 -2.24
N LEU A 118 -11.90 -7.32 -3.08
CA LEU A 118 -12.16 -6.28 -4.08
C LEU A 118 -12.89 -5.08 -3.47
N TRP A 119 -13.80 -5.32 -2.54
CA TRP A 119 -14.57 -4.27 -1.86
C TRP A 119 -14.80 -4.62 -0.39
N PHE A 120 -14.23 -3.83 0.52
CA PHE A 120 -14.19 -4.18 1.95
C PHE A 120 -13.68 -5.60 2.16
N ASP A 121 -14.50 -6.55 2.62
CA ASP A 121 -14.07 -7.92 2.92
C ASP A 121 -14.46 -8.95 1.83
N SER A 122 -15.20 -8.55 0.79
CA SER A 122 -15.67 -9.49 -0.24
C SER A 122 -16.05 -8.82 -1.56
N PRO A 123 -15.99 -9.53 -2.71
CA PRO A 123 -15.39 -10.85 -2.91
C PRO A 123 -13.86 -10.80 -2.82
N LYS A 124 -13.19 -11.96 -2.69
CA LYS A 124 -11.72 -12.07 -2.62
C LYS A 124 -11.14 -12.66 -3.91
N VAL A 125 -9.93 -12.24 -4.26
CA VAL A 125 -9.12 -12.72 -5.40
C VAL A 125 -7.76 -13.20 -4.94
#